data_AF-A0A8H5EVK5-F1
#
_entry.id   AF-A0A8H5EVK5-F1
#
_cell.length_a   1.000
_cell.length_b   1.000
_cell.length_c   1.000
_cell.angle_alpha   90.00
_cell.angle_beta   90.00
_cell.angle_gamma   90.00
#
_symmetry.space_group_name_H-M   'P 1'
#
loop_
_entity.id
_entity.type
_entity.pdbx_description
1 polymer ?
#
loop_
_entity_poly.entity_id
_entity_poly.type
_entity_poly.pdbx_seq_one_letter_code
_entity_poly.pdbx_strand_id
1 'polypeptide(L)'
;MTAIQAIFIRGYEERTVPKSHIVYKIDVQAHVRSWQMWRRYSEFDDLHTELTKSTKSAPPCSLPPKHPFSILRPKNEPKVLEERRAGLETYLRAILSAKEDVWRESQAFKDFLGIPVGRQGTLASSHNPGVQFTSSTWLDEHSELQGRLRDVWSDINKRDALSEQGDIAASHKSNVTAKAKLAGVLARIGSMEKALQPLAMGGMSEGELQRRTDMVARLRDDCEKLSRMVTIARQTSTRAALDNAAGPSSGGVRAAPESDRAALLGSNQFARPARRVFGASSPPKESETTRPLDNQGLLSLQQTQMDQQDNQLSQLTTILQRHRQLGEAIGHEVNLQIEMLDDLDNEVDRVGGKLNSTKQKLNRLG
;
A
#
# COMPACT_ATOMS: atom_id res chain seq x y z
N MET A 1 12.94 -11.84 -14.46
CA MET A 1 13.80 -12.76 -13.69
C MET A 1 15.16 -12.12 -13.51
N THR A 2 15.73 -12.10 -12.31
CA THR A 2 17.10 -11.62 -12.11
C THR A 2 18.05 -12.70 -12.60
N ALA A 3 18.48 -12.58 -13.86
CA ALA A 3 19.50 -13.47 -14.41
C ALA A 3 20.81 -13.27 -13.63
N ILE A 4 21.31 -14.35 -13.04
CA ILE A 4 22.63 -14.36 -12.38
C ILE A 4 23.68 -14.51 -13.48
N GLN A 5 24.69 -13.65 -13.48
CA GLN A 5 25.79 -13.69 -14.45
C GLN A 5 26.90 -14.62 -13.98
N ALA A 6 27.29 -14.51 -12.71
CA ALA A 6 28.40 -15.29 -12.16
C ALA A 6 28.27 -15.52 -10.65
N ILE A 7 28.82 -16.63 -10.19
CA ILE A 7 28.98 -16.98 -8.78
C ILE A 7 30.45 -17.32 -8.52
N PHE A 8 30.98 -16.83 -7.41
CA PHE A 8 32.33 -17.10 -6.93
C PHE A 8 32.30 -17.48 -5.45
N ILE A 9 33.16 -18.40 -5.01
CA ILE A 9 33.35 -18.65 -3.58
C ILE A 9 34.72 -18.11 -3.18
N ARG A 10 34.78 -16.88 -2.68
CA ARG A 10 36.07 -16.18 -2.52
C ARG A 10 36.95 -16.68 -1.38
N GLY A 11 36.38 -17.42 -0.42
CA GLY A 11 37.13 -17.93 0.72
C GLY A 11 36.25 -18.67 1.71
N TYR A 12 36.85 -19.04 2.83
CA TYR A 12 36.19 -19.68 3.95
C TYR A 12 36.61 -19.03 5.27
N GLU A 13 35.74 -19.11 6.28
CA GLU A 13 35.96 -18.57 7.62
C GLU A 13 35.52 -19.63 8.64
N GLU A 14 36.29 -19.80 9.71
CA GLU A 14 35.89 -20.64 10.85
C GLU A 14 35.08 -19.79 11.85
N ARG A 15 33.87 -20.23 12.17
CA ARG A 15 32.98 -19.59 13.16
C ARG A 15 32.80 -20.49 14.36
N THR A 16 32.96 -19.93 15.55
CA THR A 16 32.94 -20.68 16.82
C THR A 16 31.56 -20.81 17.45
N VAL A 17 30.60 -19.96 17.08
CA VAL A 17 29.22 -19.93 17.61
C VAL A 17 28.23 -20.37 16.53
N PRO A 18 27.27 -21.29 16.79
CA PRO A 18 27.00 -22.00 18.06
C PRO A 18 27.96 -23.16 18.38
N LYS A 19 28.68 -23.68 17.38
CA LYS A 19 29.76 -24.68 17.50
C LYS A 19 30.80 -24.40 16.42
N SER A 20 32.09 -24.70 16.63
CA SER A 20 33.12 -24.55 15.57
C SER A 20 32.67 -25.22 14.26
N HIS A 21 32.50 -24.41 13.23
CA HIS A 21 32.09 -24.79 11.89
C HIS A 21 32.70 -23.86 10.85
N ILE A 22 32.78 -24.34 9.61
CA ILE A 22 33.39 -23.61 8.50
C ILE A 22 32.28 -23.12 7.58
N VAL A 23 32.32 -21.83 7.29
CA VAL A 23 31.42 -21.16 6.34
C VAL A 23 32.21 -20.71 5.12
N TYR A 24 31.56 -20.74 3.97
CA TYR A 24 32.12 -20.32 2.70
C TYR A 24 31.50 -18.99 2.29
N LYS A 25 32.34 -18.05 1.87
CA LYS A 25 31.92 -16.73 1.38
C LYS A 25 31.54 -16.85 -0.09
N ILE A 26 30.25 -16.72 -0.38
CA ILE A 26 29.69 -16.78 -1.74
C ILE A 26 29.41 -15.35 -2.21
N ASP A 27 29.98 -15.00 -3.35
CA ASP A 27 29.77 -13.74 -4.04
C ASP A 27 28.91 -14.01 -5.28
N VAL A 28 27.72 -13.39 -5.31
CA VAL A 28 26.75 -13.52 -6.40
C VAL A 28 26.72 -12.23 -7.19
N GLN A 29 26.94 -12.33 -8.51
CA GLN A 29 26.85 -11.22 -9.46
C GLN A 29 25.62 -11.40 -10.34
N ALA A 30 24.61 -10.55 -10.16
CA ALA A 30 23.48 -10.43 -11.07
C ALA A 30 23.63 -9.18 -11.95
N HIS A 31 22.79 -9.08 -12.99
CA HIS A 31 22.86 -8.01 -13.99
C HIS A 31 22.81 -6.58 -13.41
N VAL A 32 22.10 -6.38 -12.28
CA VAL A 32 21.86 -5.05 -11.69
C VAL A 32 22.53 -4.89 -10.32
N ARG A 33 22.87 -5.99 -9.64
CA ARG A 33 23.40 -5.97 -8.28
C ARG A 33 24.33 -7.15 -8.01
N SER A 34 25.32 -6.93 -7.15
CA SER A 34 26.14 -8.00 -6.57
C SER A 34 25.98 -8.01 -5.06
N TRP A 35 25.89 -9.19 -4.46
CA TRP A 35 25.82 -9.34 -3.02
C TRP A 35 26.66 -10.53 -2.54
N GLN A 36 26.93 -10.55 -1.24
CA GLN A 36 27.74 -11.58 -0.60
C GLN A 36 26.92 -12.28 0.48
N MET A 37 27.13 -13.59 0.64
CA MET A 37 26.52 -14.38 1.71
C MET A 37 27.49 -15.42 2.25
N TRP A 38 27.13 -16.02 3.37
CA TRP A 38 27.90 -17.06 4.04
C TRP A 38 27.07 -18.32 4.16
N ARG A 39 27.59 -19.44 3.67
CA ARG A 39 26.92 -20.74 3.76
C ARG A 39 27.86 -21.82 4.27
N ARG A 40 27.36 -22.70 5.15
CA ARG A 40 28.07 -23.90 5.61
C ARG A 40 27.85 -25.06 4.65
N TYR A 41 28.77 -26.01 4.63
CA TYR A 41 28.68 -27.18 3.74
C TYR A 41 27.34 -27.94 3.86
N SER A 42 26.78 -28.08 5.07
CA SER A 42 25.50 -28.79 5.24
C SER A 42 24.33 -28.10 4.56
N GLU A 43 24.34 -26.76 4.42
CA GLU A 43 23.30 -26.06 3.66
C GLU A 43 23.38 -26.39 2.15
N PHE A 44 24.58 -26.68 1.61
CA PHE A 44 24.71 -27.15 0.23
C PHE A 44 24.16 -28.57 0.05
N ASP A 45 24.35 -29.43 1.06
CA ASP A 45 23.81 -30.79 1.11
C ASP A 45 22.28 -30.80 1.17
N ASP A 46 21.71 -29.91 2.00
CA ASP A 46 20.28 -29.67 2.08
C ASP A 46 19.73 -29.18 0.73
N LEU A 47 20.39 -28.18 0.11
CA LEU A 47 20.04 -27.68 -1.22
C LEU A 47 20.06 -28.80 -2.28
N HIS A 48 21.10 -29.63 -2.31
CA HIS A 48 21.20 -30.73 -3.27
C HIS A 48 20.08 -31.75 -3.10
N THR A 49 19.74 -32.07 -1.85
CA THR A 49 18.63 -32.96 -1.52
C THR A 49 17.28 -32.36 -1.96
N GLU A 50 17.06 -31.08 -1.72
CA GLU A 50 15.84 -30.36 -2.13
C GLU A 50 15.73 -30.25 -3.65
N LEU A 51 16.82 -29.92 -4.34
CA LEU A 51 16.84 -29.85 -5.80
C LEU A 51 16.53 -31.21 -6.44
N THR A 52 17.08 -32.29 -5.90
CA THR A 52 16.81 -33.64 -6.39
C THR A 52 15.33 -34.02 -6.17
N LYS A 53 14.75 -33.62 -5.03
CA LYS A 53 13.32 -33.84 -4.73
C LYS A 53 12.40 -33.03 -5.64
N SER A 54 12.69 -31.75 -5.87
CA SER A 54 11.81 -30.87 -6.64
C SER A 54 11.91 -31.11 -8.15
N THR A 55 13.11 -31.40 -8.64
CA THR A 55 13.42 -31.45 -10.08
C THR A 55 13.32 -32.88 -10.64
N LYS A 56 13.19 -33.90 -9.77
CA LYS A 56 13.21 -35.34 -10.09
C LYS A 56 14.43 -35.81 -10.91
N SER A 57 15.45 -34.96 -11.02
CA SER A 57 16.67 -35.17 -11.78
C SER A 57 17.86 -34.62 -10.99
N ALA A 58 18.95 -35.36 -10.99
CA ALA A 58 20.16 -34.97 -10.27
C ALA A 58 20.79 -33.72 -10.93
N PRO A 59 21.29 -32.76 -10.15
CA PRO A 59 21.98 -31.60 -10.70
C PRO A 59 23.24 -32.03 -11.46
N PRO A 60 23.72 -31.20 -12.42
CA PRO A 60 24.77 -31.57 -13.37
C PRO A 60 26.14 -31.85 -12.76
N CYS A 61 26.37 -31.45 -11.51
CA CYS A 61 27.60 -31.74 -10.76
C CYS A 61 27.21 -32.34 -9.40
N SER A 62 27.92 -33.38 -8.97
CA SER A 62 27.77 -33.95 -7.63
C SER A 62 28.50 -33.07 -6.60
N LEU A 63 27.94 -32.95 -5.40
CA LEU A 63 28.64 -32.26 -4.31
C LEU A 63 29.98 -32.95 -3.98
N PRO A 64 31.02 -32.19 -3.61
CA PRO A 64 32.27 -32.78 -3.12
C PRO A 64 31.98 -33.61 -1.87
N PRO A 65 32.39 -34.87 -1.80
CA PRO A 65 31.93 -35.79 -0.78
C PRO A 65 32.28 -35.32 0.64
N LYS A 66 31.38 -35.59 1.59
CA LYS A 66 31.72 -35.57 3.02
C LYS A 66 32.82 -36.62 3.19
N HIS A 67 34.00 -36.29 3.73
CA HIS A 67 35.03 -37.29 4.01
C HIS A 67 34.64 -38.05 5.29
N PRO A 68 34.12 -39.30 5.22
CA PRO A 68 33.61 -40.00 6.39
C PRO A 68 34.73 -40.51 7.31
N PHE A 69 35.98 -40.54 6.84
CA PHE A 69 37.15 -41.04 7.59
C PHE A 69 37.97 -39.96 8.31
N SER A 70 37.38 -38.79 8.59
CA SER A 70 38.06 -37.65 9.26
C SER A 70 38.32 -37.85 10.76
N ILE A 71 38.29 -39.08 11.28
CA ILE A 71 38.63 -39.40 12.68
C ILE A 71 40.15 -39.21 12.93
N LEU A 72 40.98 -39.32 11.88
CA LEU A 72 42.45 -39.22 11.97
C LEU A 72 43.05 -37.95 11.34
N ARG A 73 42.22 -37.04 10.81
CA ARG A 73 42.69 -35.83 10.11
C ARG A 73 42.03 -34.59 10.70
N PRO A 74 42.79 -33.54 11.09
CA PRO A 74 42.22 -32.35 11.68
C PRO A 74 41.24 -31.70 10.69
N LYS A 75 40.05 -31.32 11.19
CA LYS A 75 38.96 -30.71 10.41
C LYS A 75 39.33 -29.39 9.72
N ASN A 76 40.51 -28.84 10.04
CA ASN A 76 40.99 -27.53 9.61
C ASN A 76 42.22 -27.61 8.68
N GLU A 77 42.41 -28.72 7.95
CA GLU A 77 43.49 -28.80 6.97
C GLU A 77 43.18 -27.87 5.78
N PRO A 78 44.01 -26.83 5.51
CA PRO A 78 43.69 -25.80 4.52
C PRO A 78 43.55 -26.36 3.10
N LYS A 79 44.29 -27.44 2.78
CA LYS A 79 44.21 -28.11 1.47
C LYS A 79 42.83 -28.72 1.21
N VAL A 80 42.24 -29.37 2.22
CA VAL A 80 40.91 -30.00 2.10
C VAL A 80 39.81 -28.96 2.02
N LEU A 81 39.98 -27.84 2.73
CA LEU A 81 39.02 -26.74 2.69
C LEU A 81 39.06 -26.01 1.35
N GLU A 82 40.24 -25.86 0.75
CA GLU A 82 40.41 -25.26 -0.57
C GLU A 82 39.86 -26.16 -1.69
N GLU A 83 40.14 -27.46 -1.63
CA GLU A 83 39.55 -28.45 -2.56
C GLU A 83 38.02 -28.45 -2.45
N ARG A 84 37.49 -28.42 -1.22
CA ARG A 84 36.04 -28.31 -0.98
C ARG A 84 35.47 -26.99 -1.48
N ARG A 85 36.15 -25.86 -1.24
CA ARG A 85 35.75 -24.53 -1.74
C ARG A 85 35.62 -24.55 -3.26
N ALA A 86 36.65 -25.04 -3.95
CA ALA A 86 36.68 -25.14 -5.41
C ALA A 86 35.58 -26.10 -5.94
N GLY A 87 35.35 -27.23 -5.26
CA GLY A 87 34.27 -28.16 -5.60
C GLY A 87 32.87 -27.56 -5.44
N LEU A 88 32.62 -26.83 -4.35
CA LEU A 88 31.34 -26.13 -4.14
C LEU A 88 31.12 -25.00 -5.14
N GLU A 89 32.18 -24.30 -5.54
CA GLU A 89 32.12 -23.25 -6.56
C GLU A 89 31.78 -23.84 -7.92
N THR A 90 32.43 -24.96 -8.26
CA THR A 90 32.15 -25.72 -9.49
C THR A 90 30.70 -26.22 -9.51
N TYR A 91 30.20 -26.71 -8.38
CA TYR A 91 28.81 -27.15 -8.22
C TYR A 91 27.79 -26.04 -8.54
N LEU A 92 27.95 -24.86 -7.92
CA LEU A 92 27.04 -23.73 -8.17
C LEU A 92 27.13 -23.22 -9.62
N ARG A 93 28.34 -23.18 -10.19
CA ARG A 93 28.55 -22.80 -11.59
C ARG A 93 27.94 -23.81 -12.56
N ALA A 94 28.01 -25.10 -12.25
CA ALA A 94 27.39 -26.14 -13.07
C ALA A 94 25.86 -25.98 -13.10
N ILE A 95 25.23 -25.63 -11.98
CA ILE A 95 23.78 -25.33 -11.94
C ILE A 95 23.45 -24.08 -12.76
N LEU A 96 24.29 -23.04 -12.71
CA LEU A 96 24.10 -21.84 -13.52
C LEU A 96 24.31 -22.05 -15.01
N SER A 97 25.26 -22.89 -15.40
CA SER A 97 25.58 -23.19 -16.81
C SER A 97 24.79 -24.37 -17.38
N ALA A 98 23.94 -25.01 -16.56
CA ALA A 98 23.12 -26.12 -17.00
C ALA A 98 22.24 -25.72 -18.20
N LYS A 99 22.08 -26.61 -19.17
CA LYS A 99 21.21 -26.36 -20.33
C LYS A 99 19.74 -26.18 -19.92
N GLU A 100 19.31 -26.93 -18.91
CA GLU A 100 17.95 -26.89 -18.39
C GLU A 100 17.80 -25.84 -17.28
N ASP A 101 16.77 -24.99 -17.39
CA ASP A 101 16.47 -23.94 -16.41
C ASP A 101 15.85 -24.47 -15.11
N VAL A 102 15.52 -25.77 -15.03
CA VAL A 102 14.69 -26.33 -13.96
C VAL A 102 15.33 -26.17 -12.58
N TRP A 103 16.65 -26.32 -12.46
CA TRP A 103 17.36 -26.11 -11.19
C TRP A 103 17.52 -24.63 -10.82
N ARG A 104 17.65 -23.74 -11.81
CA ARG A 104 17.75 -22.28 -11.59
C ARG A 104 16.42 -21.67 -11.16
N GLU A 105 15.33 -22.19 -11.72
CA GLU A 105 13.99 -21.71 -11.43
C GLU A 105 13.43 -22.23 -10.10
N SER A 106 14.03 -23.31 -9.56
CA SER A 106 13.68 -23.87 -8.26
C SER A 106 13.78 -22.83 -7.15
N GLN A 107 12.73 -22.76 -6.32
CA GLN A 107 12.66 -21.82 -5.20
C GLN A 107 13.79 -22.05 -4.19
N ALA A 108 14.12 -23.32 -3.91
CA ALA A 108 15.22 -23.67 -3.01
C ALA A 108 16.56 -23.05 -3.44
N PHE A 109 16.84 -23.00 -4.75
CA PHE A 109 18.06 -22.41 -5.28
C PHE A 109 18.07 -20.88 -5.16
N LYS A 110 16.93 -20.24 -5.44
CA LYS A 110 16.76 -18.79 -5.31
C LYS A 110 16.87 -18.34 -3.87
N ASP A 111 16.27 -19.09 -2.94
CA ASP A 111 16.34 -18.82 -1.50
C ASP A 111 17.75 -19.06 -0.94
N PHE A 112 18.42 -20.14 -1.37
CA PHE A 112 19.81 -20.42 -0.99
C PHE A 112 20.75 -19.27 -1.37
N LEU A 113 20.62 -18.77 -2.61
CA LEU A 113 21.37 -17.64 -3.14
C LEU A 113 20.82 -16.27 -2.67
N GLY A 114 19.79 -16.22 -1.83
CA GLY A 114 19.21 -14.97 -1.33
C GLY A 114 18.85 -14.00 -2.45
N ILE A 115 18.41 -14.51 -3.61
CA ILE A 115 17.93 -13.67 -4.70
C ILE A 115 16.60 -13.10 -4.22
N PRO A 116 16.45 -11.76 -4.03
CA PRO A 116 15.14 -11.19 -3.84
C PRO A 116 14.37 -11.39 -5.15
N VAL A 117 13.63 -12.48 -5.20
CA VAL A 117 12.50 -12.64 -6.08
C VAL A 117 11.56 -11.52 -5.69
N GLY A 118 11.32 -10.57 -6.60
CA GLY A 118 10.22 -9.62 -6.41
C GLY A 118 8.97 -10.46 -6.18
N ARG A 119 8.53 -10.55 -4.93
CA ARG A 119 7.46 -11.43 -4.49
C ARG A 119 6.15 -10.81 -4.92
N GLN A 120 5.93 -10.84 -6.22
CA GLN A 120 4.67 -10.48 -6.84
C GLN A 120 3.67 -11.56 -6.46
N GLY A 121 2.96 -11.32 -5.36
CA GLY A 121 1.81 -12.10 -4.92
C GLY A 121 2.11 -13.23 -3.94
N THR A 122 2.23 -12.90 -2.66
CA THR A 122 1.72 -13.80 -1.60
C THR A 122 0.61 -13.08 -0.84
N LEU A 123 -0.55 -13.02 -1.49
CA LEU A 123 -1.82 -13.07 -0.79
C LEU A 123 -2.09 -14.56 -0.50
N ALA A 124 -2.50 -14.86 0.74
CA ALA A 124 -2.86 -16.18 1.25
C ALA A 124 -1.69 -17.15 1.55
N SER A 125 -1.01 -16.94 2.68
CA SER A 125 -0.97 -18.00 3.70
C SER A 125 -0.68 -17.39 5.07
N SER A 126 -1.76 -17.23 5.83
CA SER A 126 -1.72 -17.18 7.29
C SER A 126 -1.25 -18.56 7.78
N HIS A 127 -0.41 -18.58 8.82
CA HIS A 127 0.16 -19.75 9.52
C HIS A 127 1.54 -20.27 9.05
N ASN A 128 2.57 -19.42 9.14
CA ASN A 128 3.89 -19.96 9.48
C ASN A 128 4.58 -19.06 10.53
N PRO A 129 4.74 -19.51 11.79
CA PRO A 129 5.29 -18.70 12.88
C PRO A 129 6.83 -18.57 12.82
N GLY A 130 7.41 -18.72 11.63
CA GLY A 130 8.86 -18.84 11.43
C GLY A 130 9.49 -17.85 10.44
N VAL A 131 8.72 -17.00 9.76
CA VAL A 131 9.32 -15.90 8.98
C VAL A 131 9.72 -14.83 9.98
N GLN A 132 10.88 -15.00 10.59
CA GLN A 132 11.51 -13.96 11.38
C GLN A 132 11.72 -12.77 10.46
N PHE A 133 11.06 -11.64 10.75
CA PHE A 133 11.44 -10.37 10.17
C PHE A 133 12.89 -10.13 10.55
N THR A 134 13.80 -10.25 9.59
CA THR A 134 15.19 -9.83 9.78
C THR A 134 15.30 -8.34 9.49
N SER A 135 16.38 -7.72 9.96
CA SER A 135 16.70 -6.31 9.70
C SER A 135 16.64 -5.96 8.21
N SER A 136 17.12 -6.85 7.32
CA SER A 136 17.08 -6.65 5.87
C SER A 136 15.66 -6.79 5.30
N THR A 137 14.91 -7.82 5.72
CA THR A 137 13.53 -8.02 5.27
C THR A 137 12.62 -6.86 5.66
N TRP A 138 12.86 -6.25 6.83
CA TRP A 138 12.10 -5.08 7.27
C TRP A 138 12.32 -3.86 6.37
N LEU A 139 13.57 -3.60 5.98
CA LEU A 139 13.92 -2.48 5.08
C LEU A 139 13.40 -2.70 3.65
N ASP A 140 13.38 -3.95 3.19
CA ASP A 140 12.81 -4.32 1.90
C ASP A 140 11.30 -4.09 1.88
N GLU A 141 10.58 -4.54 2.93
CA GLU A 141 9.13 -4.29 3.07
C GLU A 141 8.81 -2.79 3.18
N HIS A 142 9.64 -2.01 3.89
CA HIS A 142 9.51 -0.56 3.92
C HIS A 142 9.65 0.05 2.52
N SER A 143 10.66 -0.37 1.74
CA SER A 143 10.88 0.12 0.37
C SER A 143 9.75 -0.28 -0.57
N GLU A 144 9.20 -1.48 -0.42
CA GLU A 144 8.01 -1.93 -1.16
C GLU A 144 6.78 -1.09 -0.81
N LEU A 145 6.56 -0.78 0.47
CA LEU A 145 5.46 0.07 0.91
C LEU A 145 5.57 1.49 0.37
N GLN A 146 6.79 2.06 0.30
CA GLN A 146 7.01 3.33 -0.38
C GLN A 146 6.65 3.26 -1.87
N GLY A 147 6.94 2.16 -2.56
CA GLY A 147 6.52 1.93 -3.94
C GLY A 147 5.00 1.93 -4.09
N ARG A 148 4.30 1.13 -3.26
CA ARG A 148 2.83 1.06 -3.26
C ARG A 148 2.18 2.39 -2.94
N LEU A 149 2.79 3.20 -2.07
CA LEU A 149 2.32 4.55 -1.74
C LEU A 149 2.38 5.48 -2.96
N ARG A 150 3.45 5.40 -3.77
CA ARG A 150 3.54 6.13 -5.04
C ARG A 150 2.50 5.66 -6.06
N ASP A 151 2.21 4.37 -6.11
CA ASP A 151 1.15 3.84 -6.97
C ASP A 151 -0.24 4.38 -6.58
N VAL A 152 -0.52 4.49 -5.28
CA VAL A 152 -1.75 5.12 -4.77
C VAL A 152 -1.81 6.60 -5.17
N TRP A 153 -0.70 7.32 -5.04
CA TRP A 153 -0.59 8.71 -5.54
C TRP A 153 -0.87 8.80 -7.04
N SER A 154 -0.33 7.88 -7.85
CA SER A 154 -0.57 7.84 -9.29
C SER A 154 -2.04 7.59 -9.61
N ASP A 155 -2.71 6.70 -8.87
CA ASP A 155 -4.14 6.42 -9.06
C ASP A 155 -5.02 7.62 -8.66
N ILE A 156 -4.62 8.39 -7.64
CA ILE A 156 -5.29 9.64 -7.23
C ILE A 156 -5.09 10.74 -8.27
N ASN A 157 -3.86 10.93 -8.77
CA ASN A 157 -3.60 11.91 -9.80
C ASN A 157 -4.33 11.55 -11.11
N LYS A 158 -4.37 10.25 -11.45
CA LYS A 158 -5.15 9.73 -12.58
C LYS A 158 -6.65 9.95 -12.38
N ARG A 159 -7.17 9.76 -11.17
CA ARG A 159 -8.58 10.07 -10.83
C ARG A 159 -8.88 11.55 -11.07
N ASP A 160 -7.98 12.44 -10.65
CA ASP A 160 -8.18 13.89 -10.76
C ASP A 160 -8.13 14.33 -12.23
N ALA A 161 -7.17 13.83 -13.01
CA ALA A 161 -7.11 14.07 -14.45
C ALA A 161 -8.36 13.55 -15.21
N LEU A 162 -8.85 12.35 -14.86
CA LEU A 162 -10.09 11.79 -15.44
C LEU A 162 -11.34 12.57 -15.02
N SER A 163 -11.33 13.11 -13.79
CA SER A 163 -12.41 13.99 -13.31
C SER A 163 -12.42 15.33 -14.05
N GLU A 164 -11.26 15.89 -14.40
CA GLU A 164 -11.14 17.11 -15.20
C GLU A 164 -11.56 16.90 -16.65
N GLN A 165 -11.31 15.70 -17.20
CA GLN A 165 -11.72 15.33 -18.56
C GLN A 165 -13.22 15.02 -18.69
N GLY A 166 -13.95 14.90 -17.57
CA GLY A 166 -15.39 14.61 -17.55
C GLY A 166 -15.76 13.12 -17.55
N ASP A 167 -14.79 12.22 -17.46
CA ASP A 167 -15.04 10.78 -17.34
C ASP A 167 -15.20 10.36 -15.87
N ILE A 168 -16.43 10.51 -15.38
CA ILE A 168 -16.80 10.27 -13.99
C ILE A 168 -16.71 8.78 -13.64
N ALA A 169 -17.06 7.88 -14.57
CA ALA A 169 -17.05 6.44 -14.36
C ALA A 169 -15.61 5.89 -14.21
N ALA A 170 -14.69 6.29 -15.10
CA ALA A 170 -13.29 5.90 -14.98
C ALA A 170 -12.60 6.54 -13.77
N SER A 171 -12.97 7.77 -13.41
CA SER A 171 -12.50 8.43 -12.18
C SER A 171 -12.92 7.65 -10.92
N HIS A 172 -14.19 7.21 -10.84
CA HIS A 172 -14.66 6.35 -9.74
C HIS A 172 -13.94 5.02 -9.68
N LYS A 173 -13.69 4.36 -10.82
CA LYS A 173 -12.90 3.12 -10.88
C LYS A 173 -11.49 3.32 -10.32
N SER A 174 -10.81 4.41 -10.69
CA SER A 174 -9.49 4.78 -10.17
C SER A 174 -9.51 5.09 -8.67
N ASN A 175 -10.59 5.69 -8.17
CA ASN A 175 -10.78 5.95 -6.74
C ASN A 175 -10.96 4.64 -5.94
N VAL A 176 -11.74 3.68 -6.46
CA VAL A 176 -11.92 2.37 -5.82
C VAL A 176 -10.60 1.59 -5.80
N THR A 177 -9.82 1.61 -6.88
CA THR A 177 -8.50 0.95 -6.91
C THR A 177 -7.52 1.62 -5.94
N ALA A 178 -7.51 2.96 -5.87
CA ALA A 178 -6.71 3.69 -4.89
C ALA A 178 -7.08 3.32 -3.45
N LYS A 179 -8.38 3.20 -3.13
CA LYS A 179 -8.86 2.76 -1.81
C LYS A 179 -8.44 1.34 -1.45
N ALA A 180 -8.59 0.40 -2.40
CA ALA A 180 -8.20 -0.98 -2.18
C ALA A 180 -6.69 -1.11 -1.90
N LYS A 181 -5.86 -0.40 -2.67
CA LYS A 181 -4.41 -0.35 -2.46
C LYS A 181 -4.06 0.32 -1.13
N LEU A 182 -4.70 1.43 -0.78
CA LEU A 182 -4.50 2.15 0.49
C LEU A 182 -4.83 1.27 1.71
N ALA A 183 -5.94 0.53 1.67
CA ALA A 183 -6.31 -0.42 2.73
C ALA A 183 -5.26 -1.54 2.87
N GLY A 184 -4.72 -2.04 1.75
CA GLY A 184 -3.63 -3.01 1.76
C GLY A 184 -2.32 -2.46 2.35
N VAL A 185 -2.00 -1.19 2.11
CA VAL A 185 -0.84 -0.49 2.68
C VAL A 185 -1.00 -0.33 4.19
N LEU A 186 -2.17 0.11 4.68
CA LEU A 186 -2.45 0.25 6.13
C LEU A 186 -2.29 -1.07 6.88
N ALA A 187 -2.83 -2.17 6.35
CA ALA A 187 -2.71 -3.49 6.97
C ALA A 187 -1.24 -3.93 7.09
N ARG A 188 -0.44 -3.70 6.05
CA ARG A 188 0.99 -4.06 6.03
C ARG A 188 1.86 -3.17 6.93
N ILE A 189 1.56 -1.87 7.03
CA ILE A 189 2.21 -0.98 7.99
C ILE A 189 1.99 -1.49 9.43
N GLY A 190 0.76 -1.93 9.75
CA GLY A 190 0.47 -2.54 11.05
C GLY A 190 1.23 -3.85 11.31
N SER A 191 1.44 -4.68 10.29
CA SER A 191 2.28 -5.88 10.40
C SER A 191 3.77 -5.55 10.61
N MET A 192 4.29 -4.54 9.91
CA MET A 192 5.68 -4.09 9.99
C MET A 192 6.02 -3.43 11.33
N GLU A 193 5.07 -2.70 11.91
CA GLU A 193 5.21 -2.15 13.26
C GLU A 193 5.23 -3.27 14.31
N LYS A 194 4.32 -4.25 14.23
CA LYS A 194 4.34 -5.43 15.11
C LYS A 194 5.63 -6.24 14.98
N ALA A 195 6.21 -6.26 13.78
CA ALA A 195 7.50 -6.90 13.52
C ALA A 195 8.71 -6.11 14.07
N LEU A 196 8.55 -4.82 14.39
CA LEU A 196 9.62 -4.01 14.98
C LEU A 196 9.88 -4.38 16.46
N GLN A 197 8.84 -4.78 17.21
CA GLN A 197 8.96 -5.23 18.61
C GLN A 197 9.90 -6.44 18.80
N PRO A 198 9.74 -7.58 18.08
CA PRO A 198 10.65 -8.71 18.22
C PRO A 198 12.06 -8.40 17.70
N LEU A 199 12.20 -7.51 16.71
CA LEU A 199 13.50 -7.00 16.25
C LEU A 199 14.22 -6.15 17.32
N ALA A 200 13.46 -5.34 18.07
CA ALA A 200 14.00 -4.58 19.21
C ALA A 200 14.52 -5.51 20.32
N MET A 201 13.76 -6.57 20.63
CA MET A 201 14.16 -7.60 21.60
C MET A 201 15.38 -8.42 21.15
N GLY A 202 15.70 -8.39 19.86
CA GLY A 202 16.87 -9.05 19.26
C GLY A 202 18.20 -8.30 19.41
N GLY A 203 18.24 -7.20 20.16
CA GLY A 203 19.48 -6.46 20.47
C GLY A 203 19.81 -5.32 19.49
N MET A 204 18.80 -4.69 18.89
CA MET A 204 19.00 -3.46 18.11
C MET A 204 19.42 -2.28 19.00
N SER A 205 20.28 -1.41 18.48
CA SER A 205 20.62 -0.16 19.17
C SER A 205 19.41 0.78 19.24
N GLU A 206 19.32 1.54 20.33
CA GLU A 206 18.23 2.48 20.59
C GLU A 206 18.05 3.49 19.46
N GLY A 207 19.15 3.99 18.89
CA GLY A 207 19.12 4.92 17.75
C GLY A 207 18.58 4.32 16.45
N GLU A 208 18.82 3.03 16.19
CA GLU A 208 18.27 2.36 15.00
C GLU A 208 16.79 1.99 15.22
N LEU A 209 16.39 1.65 16.44
CA LEU A 209 14.98 1.48 16.79
C LEU A 209 14.19 2.78 16.61
N GLN A 210 14.72 3.91 17.11
CA GLN A 210 14.12 5.23 16.93
C GLN A 210 13.99 5.58 15.45
N ARG A 211 15.07 5.43 14.67
CA ARG A 211 15.05 5.68 13.23
C ARG A 211 13.98 4.86 12.49
N ARG A 212 13.83 3.57 12.81
CA ARG A 212 12.80 2.72 12.19
C ARG A 212 11.39 3.09 12.61
N THR A 213 11.23 3.52 13.86
CA THR A 213 9.96 4.03 14.38
C THR A 213 9.56 5.31 13.64
N ASP A 214 10.51 6.23 13.42
CA ASP A 214 10.30 7.45 12.64
C ASP A 214 9.95 7.14 11.17
N MET A 215 10.56 6.12 10.57
CA MET A 215 10.23 5.67 9.21
C MET A 215 8.78 5.16 9.11
N VAL A 216 8.33 4.38 10.10
CA VAL A 216 6.93 3.90 10.16
C VAL A 216 5.96 5.05 10.41
N ALA A 217 6.32 6.00 11.28
CA ALA A 217 5.51 7.20 11.53
C ALA A 217 5.32 8.03 10.25
N ARG A 218 6.39 8.26 9.48
CA ARG A 218 6.28 8.95 8.18
C ARG A 218 5.36 8.24 7.19
N LEU A 219 5.47 6.91 7.09
CA LEU A 219 4.58 6.12 6.24
C LEU A 219 3.10 6.21 6.68
N ARG A 220 2.84 6.31 7.97
CA ARG A 220 1.49 6.53 8.51
C ARG A 220 0.96 7.90 8.16
N ASP A 221 1.75 8.94 8.37
CA ASP A 221 1.36 10.32 8.07
C ASP A 221 1.02 10.49 6.58
N ASP A 222 1.86 9.90 5.70
CA ASP A 222 1.61 9.88 4.26
C ASP A 222 0.34 9.11 3.91
N CYS A 223 0.09 7.98 4.58
CA CYS A 223 -1.11 7.18 4.38
C CYS A 223 -2.38 7.91 4.87
N GLU A 224 -2.33 8.62 5.99
CA GLU A 224 -3.42 9.48 6.46
C GLU A 224 -3.68 10.65 5.51
N LYS A 225 -2.62 11.26 4.97
CA LYS A 225 -2.75 12.30 3.95
C LYS A 225 -3.45 11.76 2.70
N LEU A 226 -3.04 10.60 2.21
CA LEU A 226 -3.68 9.92 1.08
C LEU A 226 -5.12 9.50 1.38
N SER A 227 -5.38 9.01 2.59
CA SER A 227 -6.73 8.68 3.05
C SER A 227 -7.65 9.90 3.01
N ARG A 228 -7.16 11.06 3.48
CA ARG A 228 -7.89 12.34 3.38
C ARG A 228 -8.15 12.72 1.93
N MET A 229 -7.14 12.69 1.04
CA MET A 229 -7.32 13.03 -0.38
C MET A 229 -8.29 12.09 -1.14
N VAL A 230 -8.31 10.81 -0.75
CA VAL A 230 -9.22 9.81 -1.31
C VAL A 230 -10.66 9.96 -0.77
N THR A 231 -10.80 10.43 0.47
CA THR A 231 -12.10 10.58 1.17
C THR A 231 -12.78 11.93 0.90
N ILE A 232 -12.03 13.04 0.85
CA ILE A 232 -12.55 14.39 0.58
C ILE A 232 -13.28 14.44 -0.76
N ALA A 233 -12.77 13.74 -1.78
CA ALA A 233 -13.44 13.64 -3.08
C ALA A 233 -14.79 12.89 -3.02
N ARG A 234 -15.07 12.11 -1.96
CA ARG A 234 -16.36 11.46 -1.75
C ARG A 234 -17.35 12.43 -1.11
N GLN A 235 -16.90 13.30 -0.20
CA GLN A 235 -17.75 14.29 0.46
C GLN A 235 -18.21 15.39 -0.50
N THR A 236 -17.41 15.74 -1.51
CA THR A 236 -17.84 16.63 -2.60
C THR A 236 -18.94 15.98 -3.45
N SER A 237 -18.87 14.67 -3.69
CA SER A 237 -19.90 13.93 -4.44
C SER A 237 -21.14 13.57 -3.61
N THR A 238 -21.02 13.31 -2.30
CA THR A 238 -22.19 12.98 -1.44
C THR A 238 -22.91 14.20 -0.89
N ARG A 239 -22.22 15.33 -0.65
CA ARG A 239 -22.93 16.61 -0.36
C ARG A 239 -23.72 17.09 -1.58
N ALA A 240 -23.22 16.85 -2.80
CA ALA A 240 -23.95 17.07 -4.04
C ALA A 240 -25.22 16.18 -4.13
N ALA A 241 -25.14 14.92 -3.70
CA ALA A 241 -26.26 13.98 -3.77
C ALA A 241 -27.34 14.22 -2.69
N LEU A 242 -26.99 14.76 -1.52
CA LEU A 242 -27.94 15.06 -0.45
C LEU A 242 -28.74 16.36 -0.72
N ASP A 243 -28.15 17.35 -1.38
CA ASP A 243 -28.87 18.55 -1.84
C ASP A 243 -29.83 18.23 -3.02
N ASN A 244 -29.57 17.18 -3.80
CA ASN A 244 -30.40 16.81 -4.96
C ASN A 244 -31.59 15.88 -4.64
N ALA A 245 -31.67 15.29 -3.43
CA ALA A 245 -32.81 14.44 -3.04
C ALA A 245 -33.99 15.25 -2.46
N ALA A 246 -33.84 16.55 -2.27
CA ALA A 246 -34.93 17.46 -1.91
C ALA A 246 -35.38 18.24 -3.17
N GLY A 247 -36.36 17.69 -3.88
CA GLY A 247 -37.00 18.38 -5.00
C GLY A 247 -37.60 19.75 -4.59
N PRO A 248 -37.80 20.67 -5.54
CA PRO A 248 -38.12 22.06 -5.27
C PRO A 248 -39.60 22.24 -4.89
N SER A 249 -39.94 22.07 -3.62
CA SER A 249 -41.20 22.55 -3.07
C SER A 249 -40.94 23.74 -2.13
N SER A 250 -41.40 24.90 -2.59
CA SER A 250 -41.64 26.16 -1.89
C SER A 250 -41.16 26.31 -0.42
N GLY A 251 -40.29 27.30 -0.21
CA GLY A 251 -40.36 28.23 0.93
C GLY A 251 -40.38 27.62 2.33
N GLY A 252 -39.21 27.29 2.86
CA GLY A 252 -39.03 27.02 4.28
C GLY A 252 -37.58 26.71 4.61
N VAL A 253 -36.88 27.64 5.26
CA VAL A 253 -35.56 27.41 5.83
C VAL A 253 -35.70 26.29 6.87
N ARG A 254 -35.34 25.06 6.52
CA ARG A 254 -35.24 23.95 7.48
C ARG A 254 -33.97 24.14 8.30
N ALA A 255 -34.13 24.67 9.51
CA ALA A 255 -33.09 24.72 10.52
C ALA A 255 -32.60 23.29 10.83
N ALA A 256 -31.27 23.13 10.90
CA ALA A 256 -30.63 21.89 11.34
C ALA A 256 -31.10 21.50 12.78
N PRO A 257 -31.20 20.20 13.10
CA PRO A 257 -31.63 19.74 14.43
C PRO A 257 -30.68 20.25 15.53
N GLU A 258 -31.25 20.75 16.62
CA GLU A 258 -30.54 21.46 17.71
C GLU A 258 -29.42 20.64 18.37
N SER A 259 -29.45 19.32 18.26
CA SER A 259 -28.41 18.42 18.78
C SER A 259 -27.05 18.65 18.13
N ASP A 260 -27.00 18.95 16.83
CA ASP A 260 -25.75 19.19 16.10
C ASP A 260 -25.18 20.59 16.40
N ARG A 261 -26.04 21.55 16.74
CA ARG A 261 -25.62 22.87 17.25
C ARG A 261 -25.03 22.77 18.66
N ALA A 262 -25.59 21.93 19.51
CA ALA A 262 -25.13 21.73 20.88
C ALA A 262 -23.75 21.04 20.94
N ALA A 263 -23.46 20.14 20.01
CA ALA A 263 -22.15 19.48 19.90
C ALA A 263 -21.04 20.46 19.44
N LEU A 264 -21.38 21.46 18.63
CA LEU A 264 -20.45 22.44 18.08
C LEU A 264 -20.18 23.63 19.02
N LEU A 265 -21.08 23.90 19.96
CA LEU A 265 -21.00 25.05 20.88
C LEU A 265 -20.47 24.74 22.28
N GLY A 266 -20.12 23.49 22.57
CA GLY A 266 -19.40 23.13 23.79
C GLY A 266 -20.16 23.42 25.08
N SER A 267 -20.64 22.36 25.73
CA SER A 267 -21.13 22.40 27.10
C SER A 267 -20.03 22.89 28.05
N ASN A 268 -19.98 24.20 28.33
CA ASN A 268 -19.16 24.75 29.40
C ASN A 268 -20.04 25.12 30.60
N GLN A 269 -20.01 24.23 31.58
CA GLN A 269 -20.55 24.42 32.92
C GLN A 269 -19.81 25.56 33.62
N PHE A 270 -20.20 26.83 33.50
CA PHE A 270 -19.92 27.84 34.54
C PHE A 270 -20.91 29.01 34.46
N ALA A 271 -21.67 29.16 35.56
CA ALA A 271 -22.37 30.37 36.05
C ALA A 271 -23.30 31.16 35.09
N ARG A 272 -24.58 31.24 35.48
CA ARG A 272 -25.54 32.24 34.97
C ARG A 272 -24.98 33.66 35.15
N PRO A 273 -25.20 34.57 34.17
CA PRO A 273 -26.25 35.56 34.41
C PRO A 273 -27.11 35.87 33.17
N ALA A 274 -28.42 35.90 33.37
CA ALA A 274 -29.38 36.42 32.40
C ALA A 274 -29.64 37.90 32.69
N ARG A 275 -29.45 38.75 31.67
CA ARG A 275 -30.47 39.65 31.08
C ARG A 275 -29.76 40.74 30.26
N ARG A 276 -29.52 40.47 28.96
CA ARG A 276 -29.19 41.53 28.01
C ARG A 276 -30.46 41.98 27.30
N VAL A 277 -30.75 43.27 27.47
CA VAL A 277 -31.82 44.01 26.80
C VAL A 277 -31.30 44.41 25.42
N PHE A 278 -32.06 44.14 24.36
CA PHE A 278 -31.76 44.58 23.01
C PHE A 278 -31.75 46.12 22.99
N GLY A 279 -30.58 46.73 22.71
CA GLY A 279 -30.41 48.19 22.68
C GLY A 279 -29.32 48.75 23.61
N ALA A 280 -28.77 47.97 24.55
CA ALA A 280 -27.60 48.39 25.32
C ALA A 280 -26.31 48.05 24.55
N SER A 281 -25.93 48.95 23.64
CA SER A 281 -24.67 48.89 22.90
C SER A 281 -23.51 48.97 23.90
N SER A 282 -22.84 47.84 24.15
CA SER A 282 -21.43 47.93 24.55
C SER A 282 -20.71 48.69 23.43
N PRO A 283 -19.92 49.74 23.72
CA PRO A 283 -19.22 50.47 22.67
C PRO A 283 -18.48 49.47 21.78
N PRO A 284 -18.51 49.63 20.45
CA PRO A 284 -17.90 48.69 19.52
C PRO A 284 -16.46 48.47 19.97
N LYS A 285 -16.18 47.28 20.49
CA LYS A 285 -14.84 46.93 20.90
C LYS A 285 -14.06 46.78 19.60
N GLU A 286 -13.12 47.69 19.38
CA GLU A 286 -12.19 47.58 18.27
C GLU A 286 -11.55 46.19 18.33
N SER A 287 -11.67 45.46 17.23
CA SER A 287 -10.93 44.21 17.07
C SER A 287 -9.44 44.50 17.20
N GLU A 288 -8.65 43.52 17.68
CA GLU A 288 -7.19 43.68 17.80
C GLU A 288 -6.54 44.09 16.47
N THR A 289 -7.19 43.74 15.36
CA THR A 289 -6.81 44.11 13.99
C THR A 289 -7.17 45.53 13.59
N THR A 290 -8.19 46.17 14.18
CA THR A 290 -8.61 47.55 13.83
C THR A 290 -8.10 48.58 14.82
N ARG A 291 -7.69 48.15 16.02
CA ARG A 291 -7.19 49.00 17.10
C ARG A 291 -5.93 49.82 16.77
N PRO A 292 -4.97 49.35 15.94
CA PRO A 292 -3.78 50.14 15.62
C PRO A 292 -3.89 50.97 14.33
N LEU A 293 -5.01 50.90 13.59
CA LEU A 293 -5.13 51.59 12.30
C LEU A 293 -5.83 52.94 12.43
N ASP A 294 -5.27 53.95 11.77
CA ASP A 294 -5.90 55.26 11.57
C ASP A 294 -7.12 55.16 10.64
N ASN A 295 -7.99 56.17 10.61
CA ASN A 295 -9.23 56.20 9.81
C ASN A 295 -9.00 55.91 8.31
N GLN A 296 -7.89 56.41 7.75
CA GLN A 296 -7.51 56.13 6.37
C GLN A 296 -7.06 54.66 6.20
N GLY A 297 -6.38 54.12 7.21
CA GLY A 297 -5.99 52.71 7.27
C GLY A 297 -7.20 51.78 7.39
N LEU A 298 -8.20 52.16 8.19
CA LEU A 298 -9.49 51.46 8.32
C LEU A 298 -10.23 51.39 6.99
N LEU A 299 -10.29 52.50 6.24
CA LEU A 299 -10.92 52.52 4.91
C LEU A 299 -10.17 51.61 3.92
N SER A 300 -8.83 51.63 3.94
CA SER A 300 -8.02 50.75 3.09
C SER A 300 -8.21 49.27 3.43
N LEU A 301 -8.34 48.95 4.72
CA LEU A 301 -8.61 47.60 5.19
C LEU A 301 -10.02 47.16 4.76
N GLN A 302 -11.02 48.03 4.88
CA GLN A 302 -12.37 47.76 4.42
C GLN A 302 -12.40 47.50 2.91
N GLN A 303 -11.72 48.32 2.11
CA GLN A 303 -11.64 48.11 0.66
C GLN A 303 -10.98 46.75 0.34
N THR A 304 -9.88 46.42 1.02
CA THR A 304 -9.20 45.13 0.84
C THR A 304 -10.10 43.95 1.22
N GLN A 305 -10.88 44.08 2.30
CA GLN A 305 -11.82 43.05 2.70
C GLN A 305 -12.98 42.89 1.71
N MET A 306 -13.49 43.98 1.14
CA MET A 306 -14.51 43.94 0.09
C MET A 306 -13.96 43.23 -1.16
N ASP A 307 -12.75 43.61 -1.60
CA ASP A 307 -12.11 42.99 -2.76
C ASP A 307 -11.85 41.49 -2.50
N GLN A 308 -11.47 41.11 -1.27
CA GLN A 308 -11.31 39.71 -0.90
C GLN A 308 -12.63 38.94 -0.92
N GLN A 309 -13.72 39.54 -0.43
CA GLN A 309 -15.05 38.94 -0.46
C GLN A 309 -15.54 38.77 -1.91
N ASP A 310 -15.35 39.77 -2.77
CA ASP A 310 -15.72 39.69 -4.18
C ASP A 310 -14.95 38.58 -4.91
N ASN A 311 -13.65 38.44 -4.61
CA ASN A 311 -12.85 37.33 -5.12
C ASN A 311 -13.40 35.97 -4.64
N GLN A 312 -13.78 35.84 -3.38
CA GLN A 312 -14.41 34.62 -2.85
C GLN A 312 -15.76 34.33 -3.53
N LEU A 313 -16.59 35.34 -3.77
CA LEU A 313 -17.86 35.20 -4.47
C LEU A 313 -17.66 34.76 -5.92
N SER A 314 -16.64 35.28 -6.62
CA SER A 314 -16.32 34.84 -7.98
C SER A 314 -15.90 33.36 -8.05
N GLN A 315 -15.13 32.89 -7.06
CA GLN A 315 -14.74 31.49 -6.93
C GLN A 315 -15.95 30.60 -6.64
N LEU A 316 -16.83 31.02 -5.72
CA LEU A 316 -18.07 30.31 -5.41
C LEU A 316 -18.99 30.24 -6.63
N THR A 317 -19.10 31.32 -7.40
CA THR A 317 -19.89 31.34 -8.64
C THR A 317 -19.36 30.34 -9.67
N THR A 318 -18.04 30.27 -9.83
CA THR A 318 -17.39 29.29 -10.72
C THR A 318 -17.63 27.85 -10.24
N ILE A 319 -17.60 27.61 -8.93
CA ILE A 319 -17.92 26.31 -8.35
C ILE A 319 -19.39 25.95 -8.60
N LEU A 320 -20.32 26.88 -8.40
CA LEU A 320 -21.75 26.67 -8.64
C LEU A 320 -22.06 26.39 -10.10
N GLN A 321 -21.41 27.07 -11.04
CA GLN A 321 -21.58 26.81 -12.47
C GLN A 321 -21.11 25.39 -12.84
N ARG A 322 -19.95 24.96 -12.34
CA ARG A 322 -19.48 23.57 -12.52
C ARG A 322 -20.42 22.56 -11.86
N HIS A 323 -20.95 22.88 -10.68
CA HIS A 323 -21.88 22.02 -9.98
C HIS A 323 -23.20 21.85 -10.72
N ARG A 324 -23.72 22.93 -11.31
CA ARG A 324 -24.88 22.88 -12.19
C ARG A 324 -24.64 21.96 -13.39
N GLN A 325 -23.50 22.12 -14.07
CA GLN A 325 -23.15 21.27 -15.21
C GLN A 325 -23.03 19.79 -14.81
N LEU A 326 -22.45 19.50 -13.64
CA LEU A 326 -22.39 18.15 -13.09
C LEU A 326 -23.81 17.61 -12.81
N GLY A 327 -24.69 18.44 -12.25
CA GLY A 327 -26.09 18.06 -11.99
C GLY A 327 -26.86 17.72 -13.26
N GLU A 328 -26.70 18.52 -14.31
CA GLU A 328 -27.28 18.24 -15.64
C GLU A 328 -26.73 16.93 -16.22
N ALA A 329 -25.42 16.68 -16.10
CA ALA A 329 -24.79 15.44 -16.56
C ALA A 329 -25.24 14.21 -15.77
N ILE A 330 -25.35 14.31 -14.43
CA ILE A 330 -25.89 13.24 -13.58
C ILE A 330 -27.33 12.93 -13.96
N GLY A 331 -28.16 13.95 -14.21
CA GLY A 331 -29.54 13.77 -14.66
C GLY A 331 -29.62 12.99 -15.96
N HIS A 332 -28.77 13.32 -16.94
CA HIS A 332 -28.68 12.57 -18.19
C HIS A 332 -28.23 11.12 -17.99
N GLU A 333 -27.21 10.87 -17.16
CA GLU A 333 -26.73 9.52 -16.87
C GLU A 333 -27.78 8.67 -16.16
N VAL A 334 -28.50 9.24 -15.17
CA VAL A 334 -29.58 8.53 -14.48
C VAL A 334 -30.71 8.17 -15.45
N ASN A 335 -31.08 9.08 -16.36
CA ASN A 335 -32.09 8.77 -17.36
C ASN A 335 -31.64 7.65 -18.31
N LEU A 336 -30.37 7.65 -18.73
CA LEU A 336 -29.81 6.58 -19.56
C LEU A 336 -29.78 5.25 -18.80
N GLN A 337 -29.43 5.26 -17.51
CA GLN A 337 -29.49 4.07 -16.66
C GLN A 337 -30.90 3.53 -16.48
N ILE A 338 -31.91 4.40 -16.38
CA ILE A 338 -33.32 3.98 -16.35
C ILE A 338 -33.67 3.27 -17.67
N GLU A 339 -33.31 3.86 -18.82
CA GLU A 339 -33.55 3.24 -20.13
C GLU A 339 -32.87 1.86 -20.26
N MET A 340 -31.61 1.74 -19.83
CA MET A 340 -30.90 0.45 -19.83
C MET A 340 -31.50 -0.58 -18.87
N LEU A 341 -32.02 -0.14 -17.73
CA LEU A 341 -32.69 -1.04 -16.77
C LEU A 341 -34.02 -1.52 -17.33
N ASP A 342 -34.79 -0.67 -18.01
CA ASP A 342 -36.03 -1.06 -18.68
C ASP A 342 -35.75 -2.07 -19.81
N ASP A 343 -34.68 -1.86 -20.60
CA ASP A 343 -34.25 -2.82 -21.62
C ASP A 343 -33.84 -4.17 -21.00
N LEU A 344 -33.09 -4.15 -19.90
CA LEU A 344 -32.70 -5.36 -19.19
C LEU A 344 -33.92 -6.11 -18.63
N ASP A 345 -34.89 -5.39 -18.06
CA ASP A 345 -36.13 -5.98 -17.53
C ASP A 345 -36.92 -6.66 -18.64
N ASN A 346 -37.05 -6.01 -19.80
CA ASN A 346 -37.66 -6.59 -21.00
C ASN A 346 -36.93 -7.86 -21.49
N GLU A 347 -35.59 -7.88 -21.46
CA GLU A 347 -34.80 -9.06 -21.81
C GLU A 347 -34.97 -10.19 -20.79
N VAL A 348 -34.99 -9.88 -19.49
CA VAL A 348 -35.22 -10.84 -18.40
C VAL A 348 -36.60 -11.46 -18.53
N ASP A 349 -37.64 -10.67 -18.79
CA ASP A 349 -39.00 -11.15 -19.03
C ASP A 349 -39.07 -12.07 -20.26
N ARG A 350 -38.38 -11.70 -21.34
CA ARG A 350 -38.31 -12.53 -22.55
C ARG A 350 -37.59 -13.85 -22.29
N VAL A 351 -36.48 -13.84 -21.57
CA VAL A 351 -35.73 -15.05 -21.20
C VAL A 351 -36.55 -15.90 -20.23
N GLY A 352 -37.23 -15.29 -19.25
CA GLY A 352 -38.14 -15.94 -18.31
C GLY A 352 -39.30 -16.63 -19.03
N GLY A 353 -39.93 -15.96 -19.99
CA GLY A 353 -40.97 -16.52 -20.83
C GLY A 353 -40.48 -17.70 -21.68
N LYS A 354 -39.29 -17.58 -22.31
CA LYS A 354 -38.66 -18.68 -23.03
C LYS A 354 -38.36 -19.86 -22.10
N LEU A 355 -37.72 -19.63 -20.97
CA LEU A 355 -37.38 -20.66 -19.98
C LEU A 355 -38.63 -21.38 -19.49
N ASN A 356 -39.71 -20.65 -19.18
CA ASN A 356 -40.96 -21.24 -18.74
C ASN A 356 -41.61 -22.11 -19.85
N SER A 357 -41.57 -21.65 -21.11
CA SER A 357 -42.04 -22.44 -22.24
C SER A 357 -41.21 -23.72 -22.44
N THR A 358 -39.88 -23.65 -22.26
CA THR A 358 -38.99 -24.81 -22.35
C THR A 358 -39.25 -25.79 -21.20
N LYS A 359 -39.47 -25.27 -19.99
CA LYS A 359 -39.83 -26.07 -18.81
C LYS A 359 -41.16 -26.80 -19.01
N GLN A 360 -42.17 -26.15 -19.57
CA GLN A 360 -43.45 -26.80 -19.90
C GLN A 360 -43.29 -27.92 -20.94
N LYS A 361 -42.45 -27.72 -21.97
CA LYS A 361 -42.15 -28.77 -22.96
C LYS A 361 -41.41 -29.95 -22.35
N LEU A 362 -40.44 -29.69 -21.47
CA LEU A 362 -39.68 -30.73 -20.78
C LEU A 362 -40.55 -31.57 -19.86
N ASN A 363 -41.45 -30.94 -19.10
CA ASN A 363 -42.45 -31.61 -18.27
C ASN A 363 -43.49 -32.43 -19.06
N ARG A 364 -43.56 -32.26 -20.38
CA ARG A 364 -44.44 -33.05 -21.26
C ARG A 364 -43.73 -34.23 -21.92
N LEU A 365 -42.38 -34.23 -21.89
CA LEU A 365 -41.52 -35.24 -22.51
C LEU A 365 -40.96 -36.26 -21.49
N GLY A 366 -40.99 -35.94 -20.20
CA GLY A 366 -40.83 -36.89 -19.10
C GLY A 366 -42.17 -37.10 -18.42
#